data_AF-A0A3M1XCT4-F1
#
_entry.id   AF-A0A3M1XCT4-F1
#
_cell.length_a   1.000
_cell.length_b   1.000
_cell.length_c   1.000
_cell.angle_alpha   90.00
_cell.angle_beta   90.00
_cell.angle_gamma   90.00
#
_symmetry.space_group_name_H-M   'P 1'
#
loop_
_entity.id
_entity.type
_entity.pdbx_description
1 polymer ?
#
loop_
_entity_poly.entity_id
_entity_poly.type
_entity_poly.pdbx_seq_one_letter_code
_entity_poly.pdbx_strand_id
1 'polypeptide(L)'
;MSFQWEHYIELAERLNQESATFAETEACQRSAISRAYYEAFGLAREVAVLEGLTLTKKAEDHKNVEQHYRKSTRKSRQQIGLELNRLRRLRSKADYDLFILH
;
A
#
# COMPACT_ATOMS: atom_id res chain seq x y z
N MET A 1 14.51 9.19 -14.66
CA MET A 1 13.48 9.83 -13.82
C MET A 1 13.06 8.80 -12.78
N SER A 2 13.18 9.10 -11.48
CA SER A 2 12.61 8.24 -10.44
C SER A 2 11.11 8.52 -10.37
N PHE A 3 10.32 7.46 -10.31
CA PHE A 3 8.89 7.57 -10.00
C PHE A 3 8.72 8.17 -8.59
N GLN A 4 7.79 9.11 -8.42
CA GLN A 4 7.44 9.67 -7.10
C GLN A 4 6.20 8.93 -6.58
N TRP A 5 6.34 8.27 -5.44
CA TRP A 5 5.27 7.43 -4.88
C TRP A 5 4.08 8.25 -4.41
N GLU A 6 4.32 9.49 -3.99
CA GLU A 6 3.36 10.46 -3.48
C GLU A 6 2.23 10.73 -4.48
N HIS A 7 2.48 10.61 -5.79
CA HIS A 7 1.42 10.76 -6.79
C HIS A 7 0.33 9.69 -6.69
N TYR A 8 0.60 8.55 -6.07
CA TYR A 8 -0.41 7.51 -5.87
C TYR A 8 -1.39 7.83 -4.75
N ILE A 9 -1.02 8.59 -3.71
CA ILE A 9 -2.03 9.01 -2.71
C ILE A 9 -2.98 10.06 -3.32
N GLU A 10 -2.45 11.00 -4.10
CA GLU A 10 -3.26 11.99 -4.83
C GLU A 10 -4.24 11.30 -5.79
N LEU A 11 -3.78 10.28 -6.52
CA LEU A 11 -4.63 9.49 -7.41
C LEU A 11 -5.67 8.68 -6.62
N ALA A 12 -5.31 8.09 -5.48
CA ALA A 12 -6.23 7.35 -4.63
C ALA A 12 -7.38 8.23 -4.13
N GLU A 13 -7.06 9.44 -3.67
CA GLU A 13 -8.05 10.41 -3.19
C GLU A 13 -9.01 10.82 -4.29
N ARG A 14 -8.51 11.11 -5.50
CA ARG A 14 -9.35 11.44 -6.66
C ARG A 14 -10.28 10.30 -7.03
N LEU A 15 -9.78 9.08 -7.12
CA LEU A 15 -10.59 7.90 -7.42
C LEU A 15 -11.68 7.68 -6.36
N ASN A 16 -11.36 7.91 -5.09
CA ASN A 16 -12.34 7.79 -4.00
C ASN A 16 -13.43 8.87 -4.10
N GLN A 17 -13.06 10.13 -4.42
CA GLN A 17 -14.01 11.22 -4.63
C GLN A 17 -14.93 10.95 -5.83
N GLU A 18 -14.35 10.54 -6.96
CA GLU A 18 -15.10 10.23 -8.18
C GLU A 18 -15.99 8.98 -8.02
N SER A 19 -15.65 8.05 -7.11
CA SER A 19 -16.45 6.84 -6.88
C SER A 19 -17.91 7.13 -6.47
N ALA A 20 -18.18 8.29 -5.86
CA ALA A 20 -19.53 8.69 -5.45
C ALA A 20 -20.44 9.10 -6.62
N THR A 21 -19.87 9.39 -7.80
CA THR A 21 -20.59 9.89 -8.97
C THR A 21 -20.47 8.99 -10.19
N PHE A 22 -19.56 8.02 -10.17
CA PHE A 22 -19.29 7.12 -11.28
C PHE A 22 -20.14 5.85 -11.21
N ALA A 23 -20.54 5.28 -12.36
CA ALA A 23 -21.33 4.04 -12.40
C ALA A 23 -20.52 2.82 -11.93
N GLU A 24 -19.20 2.90 -12.07
CA GLU A 24 -18.23 1.87 -11.71
C GLU A 24 -17.57 2.16 -10.34
N THR A 25 -18.36 2.59 -9.35
CA THR A 25 -17.93 2.91 -7.97
C THR A 25 -16.95 1.89 -7.39
N GLU A 26 -17.24 0.60 -7.55
CA GLU A 26 -16.42 -0.49 -7.04
C GLU A 26 -15.02 -0.50 -7.68
N ALA A 27 -14.93 -0.29 -9.00
CA ALA A 27 -13.64 -0.23 -9.69
C ALA A 27 -12.80 0.96 -9.22
N CYS A 28 -13.42 2.11 -8.99
CA CYS A 28 -12.78 3.29 -8.42
C CYS A 28 -12.25 3.02 -7.01
N GLN A 29 -13.08 2.45 -6.12
CA GLN A 29 -12.70 2.15 -4.74
C GLN A 29 -11.60 1.10 -4.65
N ARG A 30 -11.70 0.02 -5.42
CA ARG A 30 -10.67 -1.03 -5.49
C ARG A 30 -9.33 -0.44 -5.95
N SER A 31 -9.38 0.39 -7.01
CA SER A 31 -8.20 1.09 -7.53
C SER A 31 -7.61 2.06 -6.50
N ALA A 32 -8.44 2.83 -5.80
CA ALA A 32 -8.01 3.77 -4.77
C ALA A 32 -7.24 3.05 -3.64
N ILE A 33 -7.77 1.94 -3.11
CA ILE A 33 -7.10 1.12 -2.11
C ILE A 33 -5.75 0.60 -2.63
N SER A 34 -5.71 0.16 -3.89
CA SER A 34 -4.47 -0.31 -4.53
C SER A 34 -3.42 0.79 -4.62
N ARG A 35 -3.80 2.00 -5.04
CA ARG A 35 -2.88 3.14 -5.14
C ARG A 35 -2.38 3.59 -3.76
N ALA A 36 -3.27 3.72 -2.78
CA ALA A 36 -2.88 4.05 -1.40
C ALA A 36 -1.88 3.03 -0.81
N TYR A 37 -2.08 1.74 -1.09
CA TYR A 37 -1.11 0.72 -0.68
C TYR A 37 0.26 0.90 -1.34
N TYR A 38 0.29 1.09 -2.66
CA TYR A 38 1.56 1.17 -3.38
C TYR A 38 2.35 2.44 -3.04
N GLU A 39 1.69 3.56 -2.75
CA GLU A 39 2.34 4.76 -2.22
C GLU A 39 3.08 4.44 -0.91
N ALA A 40 2.34 3.97 0.11
CA ALA A 40 2.88 3.72 1.43
C ALA A 40 3.98 2.65 1.41
N PHE A 41 3.76 1.56 0.65
CA PHE A 41 4.78 0.53 0.47
C PHE A 41 6.02 1.05 -0.26
N GLY A 42 5.83 1.87 -1.30
CA GLY A 42 6.90 2.44 -2.09
C GLY A 42 7.86 3.29 -1.25
N LEU A 43 7.30 4.25 -0.51
CA LEU A 43 8.06 5.12 0.40
C LEU A 43 8.77 4.31 1.50
N ALA A 44 8.04 3.40 2.15
CA ALA A 44 8.61 2.55 3.19
C ALA A 44 9.73 1.65 2.67
N ARG A 45 9.57 1.11 1.45
CA ARG A 45 10.58 0.28 0.81
C ARG A 45 11.85 1.07 0.51
N GLU A 46 11.73 2.30 0.01
CA GLU A 46 12.89 3.16 -0.28
C GLU A 46 13.70 3.46 0.98
N VAL A 47 13.03 3.87 2.05
CA VAL A 47 13.69 4.10 3.34
C VAL A 47 14.32 2.82 3.88
N ALA A 48 13.62 1.68 3.82
CA ALA A 48 14.18 0.41 4.29
C ALA A 48 15.44 -0.01 3.51
N VAL A 49 15.47 0.21 2.19
CA VAL A 49 16.65 -0.06 1.35
C VAL A 49 17.81 0.85 1.73
N LEU A 50 17.56 2.14 1.96
CA LEU A 50 18.58 3.08 2.43
C LEU A 50 19.15 2.69 3.81
N GLU A 51 18.36 2.01 4.63
CA GLU A 51 18.77 1.46 5.94
C GLU A 51 19.42 0.07 5.85
N GLY A 52 19.62 -0.46 4.64
CA GLY A 52 20.35 -1.71 4.40
C GLY A 52 19.49 -2.95 4.17
N LEU A 53 18.15 -2.82 4.05
CA LEU A 53 17.31 -3.94 3.65
C LEU A 53 17.62 -4.36 2.21
N THR A 54 18.02 -5.62 2.01
CA THR A 54 18.22 -6.18 0.68
C THR A 54 16.93 -6.81 0.17
N LEU A 55 16.47 -6.39 -1.02
CA LEU A 55 15.26 -6.90 -1.65
C LEU A 55 15.56 -8.05 -2.61
N THR A 56 14.61 -8.98 -2.72
CA THR A 56 14.70 -10.17 -3.57
C THR A 56 14.11 -9.95 -4.97
N LYS A 57 13.45 -8.82 -5.20
CA LYS A 57 12.63 -8.49 -6.38
C LYS A 57 11.46 -9.48 -6.59
N LYS A 58 10.92 -10.02 -5.51
CA LYS A 58 9.81 -10.98 -5.51
C LYS A 58 8.67 -10.51 -4.61
N ALA A 59 7.51 -11.16 -4.72
CA ALA A 59 6.35 -10.85 -3.88
C ALA A 59 6.62 -10.94 -2.36
N GLU A 60 7.60 -11.75 -1.94
CA GLU A 60 8.04 -11.83 -0.53
C GLU A 60 8.54 -10.47 0.00
N ASP A 61 9.01 -9.57 -0.87
CA ASP A 61 9.53 -8.26 -0.45
C ASP A 61 8.48 -7.39 0.25
N HIS A 62 7.20 -7.58 -0.07
CA HIS A 62 6.12 -6.93 0.67
C HIS A 62 6.14 -7.29 2.16
N LYS A 63 6.45 -8.55 2.48
CA LYS A 63 6.60 -9.03 3.86
C LYS A 63 7.95 -8.65 4.44
N ASN A 64 9.03 -8.64 3.65
CA ASN A 64 10.36 -8.25 4.11
C ASN A 64 10.38 -6.79 4.60
N VAL A 65 9.79 -5.87 3.82
CA VAL A 65 9.68 -4.45 4.20
C VAL A 65 8.81 -4.31 5.45
N GLU A 66 7.64 -4.96 5.51
CA GLU A 66 6.79 -4.97 6.70
C GLU A 66 7.57 -5.39 7.96
N GLN A 67 8.30 -6.51 7.87
CA GLN A 67 9.08 -7.05 8.98
C GLN A 67 10.24 -6.16 9.40
N HIS A 68 10.90 -5.49 8.45
CA HIS A 68 11.95 -4.49 8.73
C HIS A 68 11.44 -3.45 9.73
N TYR A 69 10.24 -2.93 9.49
CA TYR A 69 9.60 -1.95 10.38
C TYR A 69 9.11 -2.56 11.70
N ARG A 70 8.47 -3.74 11.67
CA ARG A 70 7.97 -4.39 12.91
C ARG A 70 9.08 -4.79 13.89
N LYS A 71 10.28 -5.11 13.39
CA LYS A 71 11.43 -5.50 14.24
C LYS A 71 12.12 -4.29 14.90
N SER A 72 11.73 -3.06 14.55
CA SER A 72 12.27 -1.87 15.18
C SER A 72 11.91 -1.80 16.67
N THR A 73 12.80 -1.20 17.47
CA THR A 73 12.53 -0.85 18.88
C THR A 73 11.65 0.39 19.03
N ARG A 74 11.50 1.19 17.97
CA ARG A 74 10.69 2.42 17.98
C ARG A 74 9.23 2.09 17.68
N LYS A 75 8.33 2.45 18.60
CA LYS A 75 6.88 2.21 18.44
C LYS A 75 6.29 2.79 17.15
N SER A 76 6.70 3.99 16.76
CA SER A 76 6.25 4.60 15.51
C SER A 76 6.61 3.76 14.27
N ARG A 77 7.78 3.13 14.29
CA ARG A 77 8.22 2.25 13.20
C ARG A 77 7.48 0.92 13.22
N GLN A 78 7.21 0.37 14.41
CA GLN A 78 6.35 -0.81 14.53
C GLN A 78 4.96 -0.53 13.95
N GLN A 79 4.40 0.67 14.19
CA GLN A 79 3.13 1.09 13.61
C GLN A 79 3.16 1.10 12.08
N ILE A 80 4.24 1.59 11.46
CA ILE A 80 4.40 1.53 9.99
C ILE A 80 4.27 0.08 9.51
N GLY A 81 4.95 -0.87 10.16
CA GLY A 81 4.85 -2.28 9.80
C GLY A 81 3.43 -2.85 9.95
N LEU A 82 2.69 -2.44 10.99
CA LEU A 82 1.30 -2.85 11.19
C LEU A 82 0.37 -2.27 10.10
N GLU A 83 0.50 -0.98 9.78
CA GLU A 83 -0.32 -0.33 8.76
C GLU A 83 -0.01 -0.87 7.36
N LEU A 84 1.25 -1.16 7.04
CA LEU A 84 1.62 -1.81 5.78
C LEU A 84 0.97 -3.19 5.64
N ASN A 85 0.93 -3.98 6.71
CA ASN A 85 0.23 -5.27 6.69
C ASN A 85 -1.28 -5.08 6.48
N ARG A 86 -1.89 -4.14 7.20
CA ARG A 86 -3.31 -3.82 7.07
C ARG A 86 -3.67 -3.39 5.65
N LEU A 87 -2.95 -2.44 5.09
CA LEU A 87 -3.17 -1.95 3.72
C LEU A 87 -2.96 -3.06 2.69
N ARG A 88 -1.94 -3.91 2.85
CA ARG A 88 -1.72 -5.07 1.97
C ARG A 88 -2.91 -6.03 1.97
N ARG A 89 -3.49 -6.30 3.15
CA ARG A 89 -4.67 -7.17 3.28
C ARG A 89 -5.90 -6.53 2.63
N LEU A 90 -6.13 -5.23 2.87
CA LEU A 90 -7.20 -4.48 2.23
C LEU A 90 -7.07 -4.48 0.71
N ARG A 91 -5.86 -4.22 0.19
CA ARG A 91 -5.56 -4.34 -1.23
C ARG A 91 -5.84 -5.73 -1.77
N SER A 92 -5.37 -6.77 -1.09
CA SER A 92 -5.57 -8.15 -1.57
C SER A 92 -7.05 -8.49 -1.67
N LYS A 93 -7.86 -8.07 -0.70
CA LYS A 93 -9.32 -8.16 -0.76
C LYS A 93 -9.89 -7.35 -1.94
N ALA A 94 -9.48 -6.10 -2.07
CA ALA A 94 -9.94 -5.22 -3.14
C ALA A 94 -9.52 -5.66 -4.54
N ASP A 95 -8.40 -6.35 -4.72
CA ASP A 95 -7.91 -6.74 -6.05
C ASP A 95 -8.39 -8.14 -6.44
N TYR A 96 -8.65 -9.04 -5.48
CA TYR A 96 -8.86 -10.47 -5.76
C TYR A 96 -10.14 -11.07 -5.21
N ASP A 97 -10.81 -10.45 -4.23
CA ASP A 97 -12.08 -10.99 -3.75
C ASP A 97 -13.18 -10.64 -4.75
N LEU A 98 -13.77 -11.67 -5.38
CA LEU A 98 -14.86 -11.53 -6.36
C LEU A 98 -16.20 -11.14 -5.72
N PHE A 99 -16.33 -11.30 -4.41
CA PHE A 99 -17.55 -10.98 -3.66
C PHE A 99 -17.21 -10.10 -2.46
N ILE A 100 -17.45 -8.80 -2.57
CA ILE A 100 -17.62 -7.94 -1.39
C ILE A 100 -19.11 -8.01 -1.09
N LEU A 101 -19.52 -8.84 -0.12
CA LEU A 101 -20.89 -8.85 0.37
C LEU A 101 -21.21 -7.44 0.87
N HIS A 102 -22.07 -6.74 0.12
CA HIS A 102 -22.70 -5.49 0.50
C HIS A 102 -23.91 -5.77 1.39
#